data_AF-A0A8S2YEJ7-F1
#
_entry.id   AF-A0A8S2YEJ7-F1
#
_cell.length_a   1.000
_cell.length_b   1.000
_cell.length_c   1.000
_cell.angle_alpha   90.00
_cell.angle_beta   90.00
_cell.angle_gamma   90.00
#
_symmetry.space_group_name_H-M   'P 1'
#
loop_
_entity.id
_entity.type
_entity.pdbx_description
1 polymer ?
#
loop_
_entity_poly.entity_id
_entity_poly.type
_entity_poly.pdbx_seq_one_letter_code
_entity_poly.pdbx_strand_id
1 'polypeptide(L)'
;IDQHLNSSSRAIISIGSIDMKQTDAKTAIDGINHLIQAMKRKHQHIKPAFITIPPQFEPQLKPSLQQQLNQDIEDFNRQLLSLSNADVIDCKFNRNMVSPDGIHLNNLGTNTLSQAID
;
A
#
# COMPACT_ATOMS: atom_id res chain seq x y z
N ILE A 1 10.54 -20.36 -32.62
CA ILE A 1 10.99 -19.20 -31.83
C ILE A 1 9.81 -18.83 -30.96
N ASP A 2 9.71 -19.40 -29.77
CA ASP A 2 8.65 -19.08 -28.78
C ASP A 2 9.31 -19.02 -27.39
N GLN A 3 10.23 -18.06 -27.23
CA GLN A 3 10.90 -17.74 -25.96
C GLN A 3 10.28 -16.53 -25.25
N HIS A 4 9.05 -16.15 -25.59
CA HIS A 4 8.39 -15.01 -24.98
C HIS A 4 7.07 -15.42 -24.38
N LEU A 5 7.08 -15.71 -23.08
CA LEU A 5 6.07 -15.35 -22.07
C LEU A 5 6.46 -16.04 -20.75
N ASN A 6 7.67 -15.73 -20.26
CA ASN A 6 8.12 -16.12 -18.93
C ASN A 6 7.81 -14.98 -17.93
N SER A 7 6.64 -14.34 -18.05
CA SER A 7 6.22 -13.32 -17.09
C SER A 7 5.62 -14.03 -15.88
N SER A 8 6.31 -14.02 -14.75
CA SER A 8 5.71 -14.43 -13.48
C SER A 8 4.46 -13.57 -13.22
N SER A 9 3.33 -14.22 -13.01
CA SER A 9 2.09 -13.53 -12.66
C SER A 9 2.26 -12.79 -11.33
N ARG A 10 1.85 -11.53 -11.29
CA ARG A 10 1.87 -10.70 -10.07
C ARG A 10 0.46 -10.53 -9.54
N ALA A 11 0.33 -10.56 -8.22
CA ALA A 11 -0.89 -10.12 -7.55
C ALA A 11 -0.64 -8.74 -6.96
N ILE A 12 -1.34 -7.73 -7.49
CA ILE A 12 -1.22 -6.35 -7.02
C ILE A 12 -2.22 -6.13 -5.88
N ILE A 13 -1.72 -5.67 -4.74
CA ILE A 13 -2.49 -5.61 -3.49
C ILE A 13 -2.38 -4.20 -2.89
N SER A 14 -3.53 -3.58 -2.62
CA SER A 14 -3.64 -2.33 -1.87
C SER A 14 -4.38 -2.59 -0.57
N ILE A 15 -3.71 -2.44 0.57
CA ILE A 15 -4.24 -2.69 1.92
C ILE A 15 -3.48 -1.82 2.94
N GLY A 16 -4.08 -1.54 4.10
CA GLY A 16 -3.44 -0.80 5.20
C GLY A 16 -4.15 0.50 5.60
N SER A 17 -4.91 1.13 4.69
CA SER A 17 -5.53 2.45 4.97
C SER A 17 -6.54 2.43 6.12
N ILE A 18 -7.24 1.31 6.31
CA ILE A 18 -8.18 1.10 7.41
C ILE A 18 -7.44 0.66 8.67
N ASP A 19 -6.42 -0.18 8.52
CA ASP A 19 -5.57 -0.69 9.61
C ASP A 19 -4.93 0.47 10.38
N MET A 20 -4.45 1.52 9.70
CA MET A 20 -3.84 2.69 10.34
C MET A 20 -4.81 3.49 11.23
N LYS A 21 -6.11 3.20 11.18
CA LYS A 21 -7.12 3.78 12.07
C LYS A 21 -7.43 2.90 13.28
N GLN A 22 -6.97 1.64 13.27
CA GLN A 22 -7.36 0.62 14.23
C GLN A 22 -6.18 0.00 14.97
N THR A 23 -4.99 0.03 14.39
CA THR A 23 -3.78 -0.59 14.92
C THR A 23 -2.53 0.15 14.48
N ASP A 24 -1.39 -0.22 15.06
CA ASP A 24 -0.09 0.34 14.71
C ASP A 24 0.48 -0.26 13.41
N ALA A 25 1.46 0.43 12.83
CA ALA A 25 2.15 0.01 11.61
C ALA A 25 2.74 -1.40 11.71
N LYS A 26 3.28 -1.78 12.86
CA LYS A 26 3.93 -3.08 13.05
C LYS A 26 2.90 -4.21 12.96
N THR A 27 1.77 -4.07 13.65
CA THR A 27 0.69 -5.06 13.66
C THR A 27 0.09 -5.26 12.27
N ALA A 28 -0.11 -4.17 11.52
CA ALA A 28 -0.56 -4.25 10.12
C ALA A 28 0.44 -4.99 9.22
N ILE A 29 1.75 -4.73 9.39
CA ILE A 29 2.83 -5.39 8.65
C ILE A 29 2.94 -6.88 9.00
N ASP A 30 2.73 -7.26 10.26
CA ASP A 30 2.64 -8.67 10.67
C ASP A 30 1.47 -9.37 9.95
N GLY A 31 0.33 -8.69 9.80
CA GLY A 31 -0.80 -9.16 8.99
C GLY A 31 -0.45 -9.35 7.50
N ILE A 32 0.29 -8.41 6.92
CA ILE A 32 0.80 -8.52 5.54
C ILE A 32 1.75 -9.71 5.38
N ASN A 33 2.66 -9.92 6.33
CA ASN A 33 3.54 -11.09 6.32
C ASN A 33 2.75 -12.40 6.36
N HIS A 34 1.71 -12.50 7.19
CA HIS A 34 0.83 -13.67 7.18
C HIS A 34 0.14 -13.88 5.83
N LEU A 35 -0.33 -12.80 5.19
CA LEU A 35 -0.93 -12.86 3.85
C LEU A 35 0.09 -13.38 2.81
N ILE A 36 1.32 -12.87 2.81
CA ILE A 36 2.40 -13.31 1.91
C ILE A 36 2.66 -14.81 2.10
N GLN A 37 2.76 -15.28 3.34
CA GLN A 37 2.97 -16.71 3.60
C GLN A 37 1.80 -17.58 3.14
N ALA A 38 0.56 -17.11 3.34
CA ALA A 38 -0.62 -17.81 2.86
C ALA A 38 -0.65 -17.91 1.33
N MET A 39 -0.32 -16.82 0.64
CA MET A 39 -0.21 -16.79 -0.82
C MET A 39 0.88 -17.73 -1.33
N LYS A 40 2.08 -17.71 -0.73
CA LYS A 40 3.18 -18.61 -1.10
C LYS A 40 2.81 -20.08 -0.96
N ARG A 41 2.04 -20.46 0.07
CA ARG A 41 1.58 -21.84 0.25
C ARG A 41 0.61 -22.29 -0.85
N LYS A 42 -0.31 -21.42 -1.27
CA LYS A 42 -1.39 -21.76 -2.21
C LYS A 42 -1.03 -21.53 -3.68
N HIS A 43 -0.19 -20.53 -3.94
CA HIS A 43 0.12 -20.00 -5.26
C HIS A 43 1.62 -19.66 -5.37
N GLN A 44 2.49 -20.68 -5.34
CA GLN A 44 3.95 -20.51 -5.34
C GLN A 44 4.52 -19.71 -6.53
N HIS A 45 3.79 -19.66 -7.65
CA HIS A 45 4.19 -18.94 -8.87
C HIS A 45 3.73 -17.47 -8.89
N ILE A 46 2.88 -17.05 -7.95
CA ILE A 46 2.37 -15.68 -7.88
C ILE A 46 3.23 -14.88 -6.91
N LYS A 47 3.86 -13.81 -7.41
CA LYS A 47 4.61 -12.87 -6.58
C LYS A 47 3.69 -11.71 -6.15
N PRO A 48 3.49 -11.46 -4.84
CA PRO A 48 2.70 -10.31 -4.40
C PRO A 48 3.48 -9.01 -4.61
N ALA A 49 2.76 -7.98 -5.04
CA ALA A 49 3.24 -6.60 -5.14
C ALA A 49 2.30 -5.70 -4.34
N PHE A 50 2.79 -5.09 -3.27
CA PHE A 50 2.00 -4.22 -2.40
C PHE A 50 2.15 -2.77 -2.80
N ILE A 51 1.06 -2.01 -2.73
CA ILE A 51 1.05 -0.57 -3.01
C ILE A 51 1.14 0.22 -1.70
N THR A 52 2.00 1.22 -1.64
CA THR A 52 2.03 2.19 -0.52
C THR A 52 0.70 2.95 -0.42
N ILE A 53 0.23 3.28 0.77
CA ILE A 53 -1.05 3.99 0.96
C ILE A 53 -0.84 5.52 0.98
N PRO A 54 -1.84 6.32 0.53
CA PRO A 54 -1.75 7.76 0.57
C PRO A 54 -1.87 8.32 2.00
N PRO A 55 -1.36 9.54 2.27
CA PRO A 55 -1.71 10.27 3.49
C PRO A 55 -3.22 10.51 3.54
N GLN A 56 -3.77 10.67 4.74
CA GLN A 56 -5.20 10.95 4.94
C GLN A 56 -5.38 12.32 5.61
N PHE A 57 -6.53 12.96 5.37
CA PHE A 57 -6.89 14.30 5.85
C PHE A 57 -8.35 14.32 6.30
N GLU A 58 -8.66 13.60 7.37
CA GLU A 58 -10.00 13.42 7.89
C GLU A 58 -10.49 14.68 8.64
N PRO A 59 -11.49 15.41 8.12
CA PRO A 59 -11.93 16.69 8.71
C PRO A 59 -12.44 16.57 10.15
N GLN A 60 -12.91 15.39 10.55
CA GLN A 60 -13.39 15.09 11.89
C GLN A 60 -12.28 14.91 12.93
N LEU A 61 -11.03 14.72 12.52
CA LEU A 61 -9.93 14.47 13.45
C LEU A 61 -9.39 15.78 14.04
N LYS A 62 -9.07 15.75 15.32
CA LYS A 62 -8.28 16.82 15.95
C LYS A 62 -6.89 16.89 15.30
N PRO A 63 -6.24 18.06 15.21
CA PRO A 63 -4.93 18.21 14.56
C PRO A 63 -3.86 17.23 15.06
N SER A 64 -3.82 16.93 16.36
CA SER A 64 -2.88 15.95 16.93
C SER A 64 -3.16 14.52 16.46
N LEU A 65 -4.44 14.12 16.39
CA LEU A 65 -4.83 12.80 15.89
C LEU A 65 -4.58 12.68 14.38
N GLN A 66 -4.79 13.77 13.64
CA GLN A 66 -4.48 13.84 12.22
C GLN A 66 -2.97 13.71 11.96
N GLN A 67 -2.14 14.36 12.77
CA GLN A 67 -0.69 14.23 12.70
C GLN A 67 -0.26 12.80 13.04
N GLN A 68 -0.82 12.21 14.09
CA GLN A 68 -0.53 10.83 14.48
C GLN A 68 -0.88 9.85 13.36
N LEU A 69 -2.09 9.95 12.78
CA LEU A 69 -2.52 9.09 11.68
C LEU A 69 -1.56 9.16 10.49
N ASN A 70 -1.11 10.37 10.10
CA ASN A 70 -0.15 10.50 9.01
C ASN A 70 1.24 9.97 9.37
N GLN A 71 1.67 10.09 10.63
CA GLN A 71 2.90 9.45 11.09
C GLN A 71 2.81 7.93 11.04
N ASP A 72 1.67 7.35 11.45
CA ASP A 72 1.44 5.91 11.40
C ASP A 72 1.42 5.40 9.95
N ILE A 73 0.82 6.16 9.02
CA ILE A 73 0.85 5.89 7.58
C ILE A 73 2.29 5.93 7.03
N GLU A 74 3.08 6.93 7.39
CA GLU A 74 4.49 7.03 6.99
C GLU A 74 5.32 5.85 7.51
N ASP A 75 5.10 5.47 8.77
CA ASP A 75 5.76 4.35 9.42
C ASP A 75 5.38 3.01 8.79
N PHE A 76 4.11 2.85 8.44
CA PHE A 76 3.61 1.70 7.69
C PHE A 76 4.23 1.62 6.31
N ASN A 77 4.22 2.70 5.53
CA ASN A 77 4.82 2.73 4.19
C ASN A 77 6.33 2.43 4.24
N ARG A 78 7.04 2.96 5.24
CA ARG A 78 8.47 2.67 5.43
C ARG A 78 8.72 1.19 5.73
N GLN A 79 7.92 0.59 6.60
CA GLN A 79 8.02 -0.85 6.90
C GLN A 79 7.62 -1.71 5.70
N LEU A 80 6.58 -1.31 4.95
CA LEU A 80 6.14 -1.98 3.74
C LEU A 80 7.28 -2.02 2.72
N LEU A 81 7.93 -0.88 2.46
CA LEU A 81 9.09 -0.76 1.56
C LEU A 81 10.30 -1.60 1.99
N SER A 82 10.39 -1.96 3.26
CA SER A 82 11.48 -2.81 3.79
C SER A 82 11.22 -4.31 3.65
N LEU A 83 10.05 -4.72 3.16
CA LEU A 83 9.73 -6.13 2.95
C LEU A 83 10.65 -6.75 1.90
N SER A 84 11.42 -7.76 2.30
CA SER A 84 12.32 -8.52 1.40
C SER A 84 11.63 -9.66 0.66
N ASN A 85 10.38 -9.95 1.02
CA ASN A 85 9.66 -11.17 0.63
C ASN A 85 8.47 -10.91 -0.32
N ALA A 86 8.29 -9.66 -0.77
CA ALA A 86 7.29 -9.18 -1.72
C ALA A 86 7.85 -8.00 -2.54
N ASP A 87 7.24 -7.69 -3.68
CA ASP A 87 7.50 -6.42 -4.35
C ASP A 87 6.70 -5.30 -3.69
N VAL A 88 7.19 -4.07 -3.79
CA VAL A 88 6.48 -2.88 -3.29
C VAL A 88 6.48 -1.82 -4.39
N ILE A 89 5.30 -1.29 -4.66
CA ILE A 89 5.06 -0.19 -5.59
C ILE A 89 4.93 1.08 -4.75
N ASP A 90 5.98 1.88 -4.75
CA ASP A 90 6.01 3.19 -4.09
C ASP A 90 5.39 4.25 -5.00
N CYS A 91 4.11 4.57 -4.74
CA CYS A 91 3.39 5.58 -5.51
C CYS A 91 3.72 7.01 -5.08
N LYS A 92 4.49 7.21 -3.99
CA LYS A 92 4.88 8.53 -3.45
C LYS A 92 3.72 9.52 -3.37
N PHE A 93 2.58 9.03 -2.90
CA PHE A 93 1.38 9.84 -2.77
C PHE A 93 1.61 11.06 -1.88
N ASN A 94 0.99 12.18 -2.25
CA ASN A 94 1.04 13.41 -1.47
C ASN A 94 -0.36 14.04 -1.37
N ARG A 95 -0.47 15.12 -0.60
CA ARG A 95 -1.75 15.80 -0.34
C ARG A 95 -2.52 16.18 -1.60
N ASN A 96 -1.84 16.58 -2.68
CA ASN A 96 -2.48 17.02 -3.91
C ASN A 96 -3.08 15.85 -4.72
N MET A 97 -2.82 14.62 -4.30
CA MET A 97 -3.33 13.38 -4.92
C MET A 97 -4.53 12.80 -4.19
N VAL A 98 -4.92 13.41 -3.06
CA VAL A 98 -6.06 12.97 -2.24
C VAL A 98 -7.30 13.80 -2.64
N SER A 99 -8.45 13.15 -2.61
CA SER A 99 -9.75 13.75 -2.91
C SER A 99 -10.20 14.68 -1.77
N PRO A 100 -11.21 15.56 -2.00
CA PRO A 100 -11.74 16.44 -0.97
C PRO A 100 -12.26 15.73 0.29
N ASP A 101 -12.60 14.44 0.21
CA ASP A 101 -12.99 13.64 1.38
C ASP A 101 -11.81 13.31 2.31
N GLY A 102 -10.58 13.58 1.86
CA GLY A 102 -9.35 13.36 2.61
C GLY A 102 -8.92 11.91 2.74
N ILE A 103 -9.61 10.95 2.10
CA ILE A 103 -9.34 9.52 2.26
C ILE A 103 -9.00 8.87 0.92
N HIS A 104 -9.77 9.16 -0.12
CA HIS A 104 -9.60 8.52 -1.43
C HIS A 104 -8.67 9.31 -2.33
N LEU A 105 -8.16 8.67 -3.39
CA LEU A 105 -7.39 9.36 -4.42
C LEU A 105 -8.31 10.25 -5.27
N ASN A 106 -7.77 11.36 -5.75
CA ASN A 106 -8.37 12.12 -6.84
C ASN A 106 -7.83 11.63 -8.20
N ASN A 107 -8.24 12.25 -9.31
CA ASN A 107 -7.78 11.88 -10.65
C ASN A 107 -6.24 11.89 -10.80
N LEU A 108 -5.55 12.85 -10.17
CA LEU A 108 -4.08 12.89 -10.19
C LEU A 108 -3.51 11.66 -9.47
N GLY A 109 -4.02 11.34 -8.27
CA GLY A 109 -3.61 10.16 -7.52
C GLY A 109 -3.90 8.85 -8.26
N THR A 110 -5.08 8.71 -8.86
CA THR A 110 -5.44 7.54 -9.68
C THR A 110 -4.54 7.38 -10.89
N ASN A 111 -4.19 8.48 -11.57
CA ASN A 111 -3.25 8.43 -12.70
C ASN A 111 -1.84 8.04 -12.26
N THR A 112 -1.35 8.59 -11.14
CA THR A 112 -0.06 8.19 -10.56
C THR A 112 -0.04 6.71 -10.18
N LEU A 113 -1.14 6.20 -9.60
CA LEU A 113 -1.29 4.77 -9.30
C LEU A 113 -1.23 3.92 -10.56
N SER A 114 -1.97 4.28 -11.61
CA SER A 114 -1.98 3.56 -12.88
C SER A 114 -0.59 3.48 -13.49
N GLN A 115 0.13 4.61 -13.55
CA GLN A 115 1.49 4.68 -14.09
C GLN A 115 2.52 3.89 -13.28
N ALA A 116 2.29 3.71 -11.98
CA ALA A 116 3.18 2.92 -11.12
C ALA A 116 2.92 1.41 -11.22
N ILE A 117 1.74 1.01 -11.71
CA ILE A 117 1.34 -0.39 -11.91
C ILE A 117 1.77 -0.91 -13.29
N ASP A 118 1.67 -0.06 -14.32
CA ASP A 118 2.11 -0.34 -15.70
C ASP A 118 3.61 -0.73 -15.78
#